data_AF-A0A2H0B7G4-F1
#
_entry.id   AF-A0A2H0B7G4-F1
#
_cell.length_a   1.000
_cell.length_b   1.000
_cell.length_c   1.000
_cell.angle_alpha   90.00
_cell.angle_beta   90.00
_cell.angle_gamma   90.00
#
_symmetry.space_group_name_H-M   'P 1'
#
loop_
_entity.id
_entity.type
_entity.pdbx_description
1 polymer ?
#
loop_
_entity_poly.entity_id
_entity_poly.type
_entity_poly.pdbx_seq_one_letter_code
_entity_poly.pdbx_strand_id
1 'polypeptide(L)' 'ELGFYTPKENTQQQLVTGEAGFICTSLKSLSEVKVGDTLTTVLSPSQSPLPGYKEPKPMVFLGIYPTDNDSYPDLI' A
#
# COMPACT_ATOMS: atom_id res chain seq x y z
N GLU A 1 -5.31 -0.22 13.83
CA GLU A 1 -5.54 1.16 14.31
C GLU A 1 -5.93 2.04 13.14
N LEU A 2 -6.69 3.11 13.37
CA LEU A 2 -7.10 4.05 12.32
C LEU A 2 -7.05 5.47 12.88
N GLY A 3 -6.83 6.45 12.02
CA GLY A 3 -6.70 7.84 12.45
C GLY A 3 -6.40 8.79 11.31
N PHE A 4 -6.12 10.04 11.65
CA PHE A 4 -5.71 11.08 10.71
C PHE A 4 -4.48 11.83 11.22
N TYR A 5 -3.77 12.46 10.28
CA TYR A 5 -2.59 13.26 10.59
C TYR A 5 -2.97 14.74 10.73
N THR A 6 -2.68 15.31 11.89
CA THR A 6 -2.79 16.76 12.15
C THR A 6 -1.60 17.19 12.98
N PRO A 7 -0.55 17.65 12.28
CA PRO A 7 0.84 17.12 12.24
C PRO A 7 1.26 15.96 13.15
N LYS A 8 0.63 15.77 14.31
CA LYS A 8 0.74 14.58 15.15
C LYS A 8 -0.33 13.55 14.76
N GLU A 9 -0.04 12.29 15.04
CA GLU A 9 -1.01 11.21 14.87
C GLU A 9 -2.17 11.36 15.85
N ASN A 10 -3.40 11.31 15.33
CA ASN A 10 -4.60 11.27 16.15
C ASN A 10 -5.37 10.00 15.80
N THR A 11 -5.34 9.03 16.71
CA THR A 11 -6.11 7.79 16.60
C THR A 11 -7.60 8.10 16.75
N GLN A 12 -8.41 7.60 15.83
CA GLN A 12 -9.87 7.71 15.85
C GLN A 12 -10.52 6.33 15.93
N GLN A 13 -11.81 6.30 16.23
CA GLN A 13 -12.59 5.06 16.25
C GLN A 13 -13.22 4.73 14.90
N GLN A 14 -13.46 5.73 14.04
CA GLN A 14 -13.98 5.56 12.69
C GLN A 14 -13.45 6.65 11.75
N LEU A 15 -13.40 6.35 10.46
CA LEU A 15 -13.22 7.32 9.37
C LEU A 15 -14.53 7.38 8.58
N VAL A 16 -15.03 8.58 8.32
CA VAL A 16 -16.26 8.81 7.54
C VAL A 16 -15.95 9.29 6.12
N THR A 17 -16.99 9.30 5.28
CA THR A 17 -16.88 9.69 3.88
C THR A 17 -16.28 11.09 3.72
N GLY A 18 -15.23 11.19 2.92
CA GLY A 18 -14.54 12.46 2.63
C GLY A 18 -13.32 12.75 3.52
N GLU A 19 -13.06 11.91 4.52
CA GLU A 19 -11.88 12.04 5.37
C GLU A 19 -10.65 11.36 4.76
N ALA A 20 -9.49 11.98 4.95
CA ALA A 20 -8.19 11.41 4.60
C ALA A 20 -7.45 11.03 5.89
N GLY A 21 -6.96 9.79 5.94
CA GLY A 21 -6.33 9.24 7.13
C GLY A 21 -5.45 8.04 6.83
N PHE A 22 -5.08 7.31 7.87
CA PHE A 22 -4.31 6.08 7.79
C PHE A 22 -5.05 4.92 8.46
N ILE A 23 -4.75 3.71 8.00
CA ILE A 23 -5.27 2.47 8.55
C ILE A 23 -4.07 1.53 8.75
N CYS A 24 -3.78 1.20 10.00
CA CYS A 24 -2.81 0.17 10.37
C CYS A 24 -3.53 -1.16 10.57
N THR A 25 -3.34 -2.07 9.61
CA THR A 25 -3.77 -3.47 9.67
C THR A 25 -2.58 -4.38 9.93
N SER A 26 -2.80 -5.54 10.57
CA SER A 26 -1.76 -6.58 10.79
C SER A 26 -1.45 -7.40 9.52
N LEU A 27 -1.41 -6.74 8.36
CA LEU A 27 -1.07 -7.38 7.09
C LEU A 27 0.42 -7.70 7.07
N LYS A 28 0.76 -8.93 6.66
CA LYS A 28 2.15 -9.40 6.61
C LYS A 28 2.88 -8.99 5.33
N SER A 29 2.14 -8.77 4.25
CA SER A 29 2.70 -8.50 2.93
C SER A 29 2.16 -7.19 2.38
N LEU A 30 3.07 -6.26 2.06
CA LEU A 30 2.74 -5.03 1.35
C LEU A 30 2.23 -5.29 -0.07
N SER A 31 2.52 -6.46 -0.65
CA SER A 31 2.06 -6.83 -2.00
C SER A 31 0.53 -6.97 -2.09
N GLU A 32 -0.14 -7.17 -0.96
CA GLU A 32 -1.60 -7.27 -0.86
C GLU A 32 -2.29 -5.90 -0.89
N VAL A 33 -1.56 -4.80 -0.63
CA VAL A 33 -2.10 -3.44 -0.63
C VAL A 33 -1.35 -2.61 -1.65
N LYS A 34 -2.00 -2.35 -2.80
CA LYS A 34 -1.40 -1.58 -3.88
C LYS A 34 -1.88 -0.14 -3.87
N VAL A 35 -1.02 0.79 -4.30
CA VAL A 35 -1.38 2.21 -4.39
C VAL A 35 -2.51 2.40 -5.40
N GLY A 36 -3.63 2.99 -4.95
CA GLY A 36 -4.83 3.21 -5.77
C GLY A 36 -5.87 2.08 -5.69
N ASP A 37 -5.65 1.06 -4.87
CA ASP A 37 -6.65 0.01 -4.61
C ASP A 37 -7.84 0.55 -3.80
N THR A 38 -8.97 -0.16 -3.81
CA THR A 38 -10.20 0.21 -3.10
C THR A 38 -10.46 -0.71 -1.93
N LEU A 39 -10.39 -0.17 -0.71
CA LEU A 39 -10.75 -0.90 0.50
C LEU A 39 -12.27 -0.91 0.70
N THR A 40 -12.85 -2.08 0.97
CA THR A 40 -14.27 -2.25 1.28
C THR A 40 -14.48 -3.20 2.45
N THR A 41 -15.63 -3.12 3.11
CA THR A 41 -16.00 -4.02 4.21
C THR A 41 -16.47 -5.38 3.67
N VAL A 42 -16.13 -6.47 4.38
CA VAL A 42 -16.53 -7.85 4.03
C VAL A 42 -18.06 -8.05 4.14
N LEU A 43 -18.69 -7.42 5.13
CA LEU A 43 -20.12 -7.55 5.40
C LEU A 43 -21.01 -6.77 4.42
N SER A 44 -20.46 -5.74 3.77
CA SER A 44 -21.17 -4.89 2.82
C SER A 44 -20.18 -4.44 1.74
N PRO A 45 -19.84 -5.34 0.79
CA PRO A 45 -18.87 -5.03 -0.25
C PRO A 45 -19.41 -3.97 -1.21
N SER A 46 -18.53 -3.06 -1.65
CA SER A 46 -18.84 -2.15 -2.76
C SER A 46 -19.17 -2.94 -4.02
N GLN A 47 -20.16 -2.46 -4.79
CA GLN A 47 -20.59 -3.10 -6.05
C GLN A 47 -19.51 -3.03 -7.13
N SER A 48 -18.64 -2.03 -7.07
CA SER A 48 -17.53 -1.86 -8.02
C SER A 48 -16.32 -1.20 -7.34
N PRO A 49 -15.09 -1.58 -7.71
CA PRO A 49 -13.89 -0.85 -7.31
C PRO A 49 -13.88 0.57 -7.91
N LEU A 50 -13.14 1.49 -7.30
CA LEU A 50 -13.00 2.84 -7.82
C LEU A 50 -12.31 2.83 -9.18
N PRO A 51 -12.82 3.60 -10.16
CA PRO A 51 -12.20 3.70 -11.47
C PRO A 51 -10.83 4.40 -11.37
N GLY A 52 -9.84 3.90 -12.10
CA GLY A 52 -8.53 4.55 -12.22
C GLY A 52 -7.36 3.74 -11.66
N TYR A 53 -7.62 2.68 -10.89
CA TYR A 53 -6.56 1.74 -10.52
C TYR A 53 -6.01 1.05 -11.78
N LYS A 54 -4.70 1.13 -11.97
CA LYS A 54 -3.96 0.38 -12.99
C LYS A 54 -2.78 -0.26 -12.31
N GLU A 55 -2.63 -1.56 -12.49
CA GLU A 55 -1.45 -2.26 -12.00
C GLU A 55 -0.19 -1.63 -12.61
N PRO A 56 0.79 -1.23 -11.77
CA PRO A 56 2.01 -0.60 -12.27
C PRO A 56 2.74 -1.59 -13.16
N LYS A 57 2.86 -1.25 -14.45
CA LYS A 57 3.66 -2.01 -15.41
C LYS A 57 5.08 -1.46 -15.39
N PRO A 58 6.09 -2.27 -15.04
CA PRO A 58 7.49 -1.85 -15.13
C PRO A 58 7.80 -1.47 -16.59
N MET A 59 8.27 -0.24 -16.80
CA MET A 59 8.59 0.28 -18.15
C MET A 59 10.07 0.19 -18.48
N VAL A 60 10.93 0.04 -17.48
CA VAL A 60 12.39 0.00 -17.64
C VAL A 60 12.94 -1.13 -16.78
N PHE A 61 13.84 -1.92 -17.35
CA PHE A 61 14.58 -2.97 -16.66
C PHE A 61 16.06 -2.62 -16.68
N LEU A 62 16.75 -2.75 -15.54
CA LEU A 62 18.20 -2.64 -15.44
C LEU A 62 18.75 -3.96 -14.91
N GLY A 63 19.82 -4.45 -15.55
CA GLY A 63 20.63 -5.52 -14.99
C GLY A 63 21.62 -4.92 -14.01
N ILE A 64 21.50 -5.26 -12.73
CA ILE A 64 22.45 -4.85 -11.70
C ILE A 64 23.39 -6.04 -11.49
N TYR A 65 24.69 -5.79 -11.57
CA TYR A 65 25.73 -6.76 -11.31
C TYR A 65 26.63 -6.21 -10.20
N PRO A 66 27.01 -7.01 -9.21
CA PRO A 66 27.92 -6.56 -8.17
C PRO A 66 29.33 -6.41 -8.78
N THR A 67 30.07 -5.40 -8.32
CA THR A 67 31.46 -5.18 -8.77
C THR A 67 32.38 -6.32 -8.32
N ASP A 68 32.11 -6.87 -7.13
CA ASP A 68 32.83 -8.01 -6.54
C ASP A 68 31.92 -9.25 -6.43
N ASN A 69 32.51 -10.43 -6.65
CA ASN A 69 31.78 -11.69 -6.63
C ASN A 69 31.20 -12.00 -5.23
N ASP A 70 31.92 -11.61 -4.18
CA ASP A 70 31.52 -11.83 -2.78
C ASP A 70 30.30 -10.99 -2.36
N SER A 71 29.96 -9.92 -3.10
CA SER A 71 28.78 -9.08 -2.84
C SER A 71 27.51 -9.55 -3.55
N TYR A 72 27.58 -10.67 -4.30
CA TYR A 72 26.41 -11.26 -4.93
C TYR A 72 25.29 -11.65 -3.95
N PRO A 73 25.56 -12.20 -2.75
CA PRO A 73 24.52 -12.52 -1.76
C PRO A 73 23.74 -11.30 -1.25
N ASP A 74 24.38 -10.13 -1.20
CA ASP A 74 23.75 -8.88 -0.71
C ASP A 74 22.87 -8.20 -1.77
N LEU A 75 22.92 -8.67 -3.02
CA LEU A 75 22.13 -8.15 -4.14
C LEU A 75 20.73 -8.79 -4.23
N ILE A 76 20.50 -9.90 -3.52
CA ILE A 76 19.29 -10.73 -3.61
C ILE A 76 18.26 -10.34 -2.53
#